data_AF-A0A926Y489-F1
#
_entry.id   AF-A0A926Y489-F1
#
_cell.length_a   1.000
_cell.length_b   1.000
_cell.length_c   1.000
_cell.angle_alpha   90.00
_cell.angle_beta   90.00
_cell.angle_gamma   90.00
#
_symmetry.space_group_name_H-M   'P 1'
#
loop_
_entity.id
_entity.type
_entity.pdbx_description
1 polymer ?
#
loop_
_entity_poly.entity_id
_entity_poly.type
_entity_poly.pdbx_seq_one_letter_code
_entity_poly.pdbx_strand_id
1 'polypeptide(L)'
;MSSLKLNEESCSAFGRLVLQHLKDNPHTNMSQLAKQVGLSQAGLSWICLERNSPSEETARKIAPILRVDLTKIARLVYENKLESLARLSALSYSVKVKQAWVTRKVPIEDAIAGLNAVFHAFHYVIRSIPEVEKPTDFQIYKQAYEVVKRQFLRNRILAE
;
A
#
# COMPACT_ATOMS: atom_id res chain seq x y z
N MET A 1 -20.77 1.61 23.99
CA MET A 1 -20.22 1.22 22.68
C MET A 1 -18.76 1.65 22.65
N SER A 2 -17.84 0.69 22.66
CA SER A 2 -16.40 0.95 22.80
C SER A 2 -15.86 1.60 21.53
N SER A 3 -15.45 2.87 21.62
CA SER A 3 -14.69 3.53 20.55
C SER A 3 -13.39 2.76 20.36
N LEU A 4 -13.20 2.12 19.19
CA LEU A 4 -11.89 1.67 18.74
C LEU A 4 -10.97 2.90 18.69
N LYS A 5 -10.28 3.18 19.80
CA LYS A 5 -9.21 4.18 19.83
C LYS A 5 -8.07 3.56 19.02
N LEU A 6 -7.89 4.05 17.80
CA LEU A 6 -6.68 3.74 17.03
C LEU A 6 -5.48 4.19 17.86
N ASN A 7 -4.60 3.25 18.17
CA ASN A 7 -3.26 3.57 18.65
C ASN A 7 -2.32 3.65 17.44
N GLU A 8 -1.25 4.44 17.54
CA GLU A 8 -0.31 4.61 16.42
C GLU A 8 0.41 3.32 16.06
N GLU A 9 0.61 2.44 17.05
CA GLU A 9 1.30 1.15 16.91
C GLU A 9 0.54 0.16 16.02
N SER A 10 -0.79 0.17 16.03
CA SER A 10 -1.62 -0.69 15.17
C SER A 10 -1.97 -0.06 13.83
N CYS A 11 -1.52 1.17 13.57
CA CYS A 11 -1.80 1.86 12.33
C CYS A 11 -0.77 1.53 11.24
N SER A 12 -1.26 1.34 10.02
CA SER A 12 -0.42 1.41 8.83
C SER A 12 0.17 2.82 8.67
N ALA A 13 1.15 3.00 7.79
CA ALA A 13 1.66 4.32 7.47
C ALA A 13 0.57 5.28 6.94
N PHE A 14 -0.43 4.76 6.21
CA PHE A 14 -1.63 5.51 5.85
C PHE A 14 -2.48 5.87 7.09
N GLY A 15 -2.70 4.93 8.02
CA GLY A 15 -3.40 5.20 9.26
C GLY A 15 -2.72 6.30 10.10
N ARG A 16 -1.38 6.29 10.17
CA ARG A 16 -0.61 7.35 10.82
C ARG A 16 -0.80 8.71 10.16
N LEU A 17 -0.91 8.75 8.82
CA LEU A 17 -1.24 9.99 8.10
C LEU A 17 -2.62 10.52 8.48
N VAL A 18 -3.61 9.65 8.62
CA VAL A 18 -4.96 10.02 9.09
C VAL A 18 -4.93 10.52 10.53
N LEU A 19 -4.21 9.83 11.43
CA LEU A 19 -4.05 10.25 12.82
C LEU A 19 -3.36 11.61 12.92
N GLN A 20 -2.31 11.85 12.13
CA GLN A 20 -1.62 13.12 12.08
C GLN A 20 -2.58 14.25 11.64
N HIS A 21 -3.38 14.03 10.61
CA HIS A 21 -4.38 15.01 10.18
C HIS A 21 -5.38 15.35 11.29
N LEU A 22 -5.86 14.35 12.06
CA LEU A 22 -6.76 14.58 13.19
C LEU A 22 -6.08 15.36 14.32
N LYS A 23 -4.78 15.13 14.56
CA LYS A 23 -3.99 15.90 15.53
C LYS A 23 -3.82 17.36 15.09
N ASP A 24 -3.56 17.58 13.81
CA ASP A 24 -3.33 18.92 13.25
C ASP A 24 -4.64 19.73 13.11
N ASN A 25 -5.80 19.06 13.15
CA ASN A 25 -7.11 19.66 12.96
C ASN A 25 -8.04 19.32 14.15
N PRO A 26 -7.84 19.94 15.33
CA PRO A 26 -8.58 19.60 16.55
C PRO A 26 -10.10 19.82 16.46
N HIS A 27 -10.56 20.58 15.46
CA HIS A 27 -11.98 20.78 15.17
C HIS A 27 -12.62 19.62 14.37
N THR A 28 -11.83 18.63 13.96
CA THR A 28 -12.28 17.42 13.25
C THR A 28 -11.99 16.19 14.09
N ASN A 29 -12.93 15.26 14.15
CA ASN A 29 -12.76 13.94 14.75
C ASN A 29 -12.95 12.81 13.71
N MET A 30 -12.67 11.58 14.12
CA MET A 30 -12.74 10.42 13.23
C MET A 30 -14.13 10.23 12.58
N SER A 31 -15.22 10.52 13.29
CA SER A 31 -16.57 10.40 12.75
C SER A 31 -16.85 11.48 11.70
N GLN A 32 -16.43 12.71 11.95
CA GLN A 32 -16.56 13.81 10.99
C GLN A 32 -15.72 13.56 9.73
N LEU A 33 -14.48 13.10 9.88
CA LEU A 33 -13.61 12.74 8.77
C LEU A 33 -14.20 11.58 7.95
N ALA A 34 -14.69 10.53 8.62
CA ALA A 34 -15.35 9.41 7.94
C ALA A 34 -16.54 9.89 7.10
N LYS A 35 -17.37 10.79 7.65
CA LYS A 35 -18.49 11.39 6.93
C LYS A 35 -18.05 12.18 5.70
N GLN A 36 -16.97 12.95 5.78
CA GLN A 36 -16.42 13.68 4.63
C GLN A 36 -15.92 12.75 3.51
N VAL A 37 -15.34 11.60 3.89
CA VAL A 37 -14.86 10.59 2.93
C VAL A 37 -16.01 9.72 2.39
N GLY A 38 -17.19 9.76 3.03
CA GLY A 38 -18.32 8.89 2.69
C GLY A 38 -18.19 7.46 3.24
N LEU A 39 -17.55 7.30 4.40
CA LEU A 39 -17.38 6.03 5.11
C LEU A 39 -18.09 6.08 6.48
N SER A 40 -18.32 4.91 7.06
CA SER A 40 -18.61 4.81 8.49
C SER A 40 -17.34 5.07 9.30
N GLN A 41 -17.48 5.52 10.54
CA GLN A 41 -16.33 5.66 11.46
C GLN A 41 -15.56 4.33 11.60
N ALA A 42 -16.27 3.21 11.73
CA ALA A 42 -15.65 1.89 11.79
C ALA A 42 -14.92 1.53 10.49
N GLY A 43 -15.47 1.88 9.33
CA GLY A 43 -14.82 1.66 8.03
C GLY A 43 -13.54 2.48 7.89
N LEU A 44 -13.57 3.76 8.28
CA LEU A 44 -12.36 4.58 8.29
C LEU A 44 -11.32 4.06 9.29
N SER A 45 -11.73 3.67 10.50
CA SER A 45 -10.82 3.05 11.46
C SER A 45 -10.21 1.76 10.93
N TRP A 46 -11.00 0.92 10.26
CA TRP A 46 -10.53 -0.36 9.72
C TRP A 46 -9.45 -0.18 8.65
N ILE A 47 -9.62 0.75 7.70
CA ILE A 47 -8.60 1.03 6.67
C ILE A 47 -7.33 1.70 7.22
N CYS A 48 -7.37 2.27 8.44
CA CYS A 48 -6.19 2.83 9.10
C CYS A 48 -5.28 1.74 9.69
N LEU A 49 -5.84 0.58 10.04
CA LEU A 49 -5.09 -0.50 10.68
C LEU A 49 -4.08 -1.14 9.71
N GLU A 50 -3.02 -1.69 10.30
CA GLU A 50 -2.10 -2.58 9.61
C GLU A 50 -2.85 -3.71 8.89
N ARG A 51 -2.39 -4.10 7.69
CA ARG A 51 -3.02 -5.11 6.80
C ARG A 51 -4.29 -4.70 6.08
N ASN A 52 -4.86 -3.54 6.40
CA ASN A 52 -5.96 -2.96 5.64
C ASN A 52 -5.47 -1.76 4.84
N SER A 53 -6.21 -1.40 3.81
CA SER A 53 -5.87 -0.24 2.98
C SER A 53 -7.11 0.31 2.29
N PRO A 54 -7.19 1.62 2.04
CA PRO A 54 -8.25 2.19 1.22
C PRO A 54 -8.24 1.62 -0.21
N SER A 55 -9.42 1.59 -0.82
CA SER A 55 -9.55 1.44 -2.28
C SER A 55 -9.05 2.70 -2.99
N GLU A 56 -8.86 2.63 -4.31
CA GLU A 56 -8.53 3.82 -5.11
C GLU A 56 -9.60 4.91 -5.00
N GLU A 57 -10.88 4.52 -4.99
CA GLU A 57 -11.99 5.46 -4.83
C GLU A 57 -11.93 6.18 -3.47
N THR A 58 -11.70 5.43 -2.39
CA THR A 58 -11.52 6.01 -1.06
C THR A 58 -10.28 6.89 -0.99
N ALA A 59 -9.17 6.45 -1.60
CA ALA A 59 -7.93 7.22 -1.66
C ALA A 59 -8.13 8.57 -2.37
N ARG A 60 -8.89 8.60 -3.48
CA ARG A 60 -9.24 9.84 -4.20
C ARG A 60 -10.08 10.80 -3.36
N LYS A 61 -11.01 10.28 -2.56
CA LYS A 61 -11.85 11.11 -1.67
C LYS A 61 -11.04 11.67 -0.50
N ILE A 62 -10.13 10.87 0.08
CA ILE A 62 -9.40 11.25 1.29
C ILE A 62 -8.15 12.09 1.01
N ALA A 63 -7.49 11.92 -0.14
CA ALA A 63 -6.33 12.70 -0.56
C ALA A 63 -6.49 14.23 -0.40
N PRO A 64 -7.53 14.87 -0.96
CA PRO A 64 -7.71 16.31 -0.83
C PRO A 64 -7.99 16.74 0.61
N ILE A 65 -8.69 15.92 1.40
CA ILE A 65 -8.99 16.22 2.81
C ILE A 65 -7.69 16.22 3.63
N LEU A 66 -6.83 15.22 3.40
CA LEU A 66 -5.53 15.10 4.05
C LEU A 66 -4.46 16.04 3.46
N ARG A 67 -4.79 16.78 2.40
CA ARG A 67 -3.87 17.66 1.65
C ARG A 67 -2.59 16.92 1.19
N VAL A 68 -2.76 15.69 0.71
CA VAL A 68 -1.67 14.90 0.14
C VAL A 68 -1.99 14.48 -1.28
N ASP A 69 -0.94 14.27 -2.07
CA ASP A 69 -1.08 13.74 -3.42
C ASP A 69 -1.56 12.28 -3.41
N LEU A 70 -2.37 11.91 -4.40
CA LEU A 70 -2.89 10.53 -4.53
C LEU A 70 -1.76 9.51 -4.68
N THR A 71 -0.65 9.88 -5.31
CA THR A 71 0.57 9.08 -5.48
C THR A 71 1.17 8.72 -4.13
N LYS A 72 1.20 9.68 -3.20
CA LYS A 72 1.67 9.42 -1.83
C LYS A 72 0.79 8.38 -1.15
N ILE A 73 -0.53 8.49 -1.27
CA ILE A 73 -1.45 7.49 -0.70
C ILE A 73 -1.26 6.12 -1.37
N ALA A 74 -1.18 6.08 -2.71
CA ALA A 74 -0.93 4.86 -3.46
C ALA A 74 0.33 4.15 -2.96
N ARG A 75 1.45 4.86 -2.86
CA ARG A 75 2.69 4.33 -2.32
C ARG A 75 2.49 3.69 -0.95
N LEU A 76 1.88 4.42 0.00
CA LEU A 76 1.65 3.92 1.37
C LEU A 76 0.74 2.67 1.39
N VAL A 77 -0.27 2.61 0.50
CA VAL A 77 -1.15 1.45 0.37
C VAL A 77 -0.37 0.21 -0.06
N TYR A 78 0.45 0.32 -1.11
CA TYR A 78 1.12 -0.83 -1.69
C TYR A 78 2.37 -1.25 -0.92
N GLU A 79 3.06 -0.32 -0.24
CA GLU A 79 4.09 -0.64 0.77
C GLU A 79 3.49 -1.43 1.93
N ASN A 80 2.36 -0.98 2.51
CA ASN A 80 1.69 -1.71 3.61
C ASN A 80 1.22 -3.13 3.19
N LYS A 81 0.85 -3.33 1.92
CA LYS A 81 0.55 -4.68 1.40
C LYS A 81 1.79 -5.58 1.40
N LEU A 82 2.96 -5.07 1.01
CA LEU A 82 4.22 -5.83 1.09
C LEU A 82 4.62 -6.11 2.54
N GLU A 83 4.50 -5.12 3.44
CA GLU A 83 4.75 -5.31 4.88
C GLU A 83 3.86 -6.42 5.45
N SER A 84 2.59 -6.45 5.04
CA SER A 84 1.64 -7.50 5.43
C SER A 84 2.08 -8.87 4.95
N LEU A 85 2.57 -8.99 3.72
CA LEU A 85 3.14 -10.23 3.19
C LEU A 85 4.41 -10.65 3.94
N ALA A 86 5.29 -9.71 4.28
CA ALA A 86 6.52 -9.97 5.01
C ALA A 86 6.22 -10.55 6.40
N ARG A 87 5.26 -9.96 7.13
CA ARG A 87 4.82 -10.44 8.45
C ARG A 87 4.23 -11.84 8.41
N LEU A 88 3.55 -12.20 7.33
CA LEU A 88 3.03 -13.55 7.11
C LEU A 88 4.11 -14.53 6.61
N SER A 89 5.39 -14.12 6.59
CA SER A 89 6.51 -14.88 6.01
C SER A 89 6.25 -15.32 4.57
N ALA A 90 5.44 -14.55 3.83
CA ALA A 90 5.04 -14.87 2.47
C ALA A 90 6.05 -14.36 1.44
N LEU A 91 6.84 -13.33 1.77
CA LEU A 91 7.93 -12.83 0.94
C LEU A 91 9.12 -13.79 0.95
N SER A 92 9.13 -14.72 0.00
CA SER A 92 10.20 -15.71 -0.16
C SER A 92 10.28 -16.18 -1.60
N TYR A 93 11.49 -16.49 -2.06
CA TYR A 93 11.71 -17.17 -3.33
C TYR A 93 12.34 -18.53 -3.11
N SER A 94 12.07 -19.45 -4.02
CA SER A 94 12.67 -20.79 -4.03
C SER A 94 13.55 -20.93 -5.26
N VAL A 95 14.78 -21.40 -5.06
CA VAL A 95 15.75 -21.65 -6.13
C VAL A 95 16.26 -23.08 -6.02
N LYS A 96 16.47 -23.73 -7.16
CA LYS A 96 17.05 -25.08 -7.22
C LYS A 96 18.58 -24.96 -7.22
N VAL A 97 19.24 -25.55 -6.22
CA VAL A 97 20.70 -25.57 -6.10
C VAL A 97 21.14 -27.01 -5.97
N LYS A 98 21.94 -27.51 -6.93
CA LYS A 98 22.52 -28.87 -6.91
C LYS A 98 21.49 -29.96 -6.54
N GLN A 99 20.33 -29.95 -7.20
CA GLN A 99 19.19 -30.88 -7.02
C GLN A 99 18.31 -30.67 -5.77
N ALA A 100 18.63 -29.75 -4.87
CA ALA A 100 17.77 -29.39 -3.74
C ALA A 100 17.04 -28.05 -3.96
N TRP A 101 15.81 -27.94 -3.45
CA TRP A 101 15.09 -26.67 -3.40
C TRP A 101 15.47 -25.91 -2.13
N VAL A 102 15.92 -24.67 -2.29
CA VAL A 102 16.24 -23.77 -1.17
C VAL A 102 15.29 -22.59 -1.21
N THR A 103 14.56 -22.38 -0.13
CA THR A 103 13.70 -21.21 0.06
C THR A 103 14.46 -20.15 0.85
N ARG A 104 14.47 -18.92 0.33
CA ARG A 104 15.11 -17.76 0.96
C ARG A 104 14.07 -16.67 1.21
N LYS A 105 14.16 -16.02 2.37
CA LYS A 105 13.35 -14.84 2.68
C LYS A 105 13.84 -13.65 1.88
N VAL A 106 12.91 -12.81 1.45
CA VAL A 106 13.22 -11.52 0.83
C VAL A 106 13.06 -10.43 1.91
N PRO A 107 14.10 -9.61 2.17
CA PRO A 107 13.97 -8.44 3.02
C PRO A 107 12.83 -7.53 2.55
N ILE A 108 12.09 -6.95 3.49
CA ILE A 108 10.94 -6.08 3.13
C ILE A 108 11.43 -4.82 2.40
N GLU A 109 12.60 -4.32 2.78
CA GLU A 109 13.28 -3.17 2.18
C GLU A 109 13.54 -3.41 0.68
N ASP A 110 14.01 -4.60 0.32
CA ASP A 110 14.26 -4.99 -1.07
C ASP A 110 12.96 -5.09 -1.87
N ALA A 111 11.89 -5.62 -1.26
CA ALA A 111 10.58 -5.69 -1.91
C ALA A 111 9.98 -4.28 -2.16
N ILE A 112 10.13 -3.37 -1.20
CA ILE A 112 9.70 -1.96 -1.33
C ILE A 112 10.57 -1.23 -2.38
N ALA A 113 11.88 -1.47 -2.39
CA ALA A 113 12.76 -0.92 -3.42
C ALA A 113 12.35 -1.40 -4.82
N GLY A 114 12.04 -2.71 -4.96
CA GLY A 114 11.52 -3.28 -6.20
C GLY A 114 10.19 -2.66 -6.64
N LEU A 115 9.27 -2.41 -5.70
CA LEU A 115 7.99 -1.73 -5.97
C LEU A 115 8.23 -0.34 -6.59
N ASN A 116 9.07 0.46 -5.95
CA ASN A 116 9.37 1.82 -6.40
C ASN A 116 10.15 1.83 -7.72
N ALA A 117 11.07 0.88 -7.92
CA ALA A 117 11.79 0.73 -9.19
C ALA A 117 10.85 0.42 -10.36
N VAL A 118 9.91 -0.51 -10.18
CA VAL A 118 8.92 -0.85 -11.22
C VAL A 118 7.97 0.33 -11.48
N PHE A 119 7.53 1.03 -10.43
CA PHE A 119 6.74 2.26 -10.57
C PHE A 119 7.45 3.31 -11.44
N HIS A 120 8.72 3.60 -11.17
CA HIS A 120 9.50 4.55 -11.96
C HIS A 120 9.73 4.08 -13.40
N ALA A 121 9.95 2.78 -13.61
CA ALA A 121 10.08 2.21 -14.95
C ALA A 121 8.80 2.38 -15.77
N PHE A 122 7.62 2.19 -15.16
CA PHE A 122 6.34 2.47 -15.82
C PHE A 122 6.23 3.94 -16.25
N HIS A 123 6.51 4.89 -15.35
CA HIS A 123 6.49 6.32 -15.69
C HIS A 123 7.46 6.68 -16.81
N TYR A 124 8.64 6.06 -16.83
CA TYR A 124 9.61 6.26 -17.90
C TYR A 124 9.07 5.82 -19.27
N VAL A 125 8.40 4.66 -19.33
CA VAL A 125 7.86 4.12 -20.58
C VAL A 125 6.64 4.91 -21.07
N ILE A 126 5.78 5.41 -20.18
CA ILE A 126 4.55 6.14 -20.56
C ILE A 126 4.77 7.65 -20.74
N ARG A 127 6.01 8.15 -20.71
CA ARG A 127 6.31 9.59 -20.76
C ARG A 127 5.79 10.29 -22.02
N SER A 128 5.66 9.55 -23.13
CA SER A 128 5.15 10.06 -24.41
C SER A 128 3.64 9.91 -24.58
N ILE A 129 2.95 9.26 -23.63
CA ILE A 129 1.50 9.08 -23.66
C ILE A 129 0.85 10.39 -23.18
N PRO A 130 -0.24 10.86 -23.82
CA PRO A 130 -1.00 12.02 -23.34
C PRO A 130 -1.50 11.81 -21.90
N GLU A 131 -1.50 12.88 -21.08
CA GLU A 131 -1.83 12.78 -19.66
C GLU A 131 -3.21 12.18 -19.38
N VAL A 132 -4.21 12.48 -20.22
CA VAL A 132 -5.57 11.96 -20.11
C VAL A 132 -5.70 10.46 -20.39
N GLU A 133 -4.70 9.87 -21.06
CA GLU A 133 -4.63 8.45 -21.39
C GLU A 133 -3.71 7.68 -20.42
N LYS A 134 -2.95 8.37 -19.57
CA LYS A 134 -2.04 7.71 -18.64
C LYS A 134 -2.84 6.97 -17.56
N PRO A 135 -2.40 5.75 -17.17
CA PRO A 135 -2.90 5.13 -15.96
C PRO A 135 -2.55 6.02 -14.77
N THR A 136 -3.40 5.96 -13.75
CA THR A 136 -3.18 6.77 -12.54
C THR A 136 -2.03 6.18 -11.73
N ASP A 137 -1.34 6.99 -10.94
CA ASP A 137 -0.25 6.49 -10.09
C ASP A 137 -0.73 5.38 -9.14
N PHE A 138 -1.99 5.41 -8.74
CA PHE A 138 -2.62 4.32 -7.98
C PHE A 138 -2.68 3.00 -8.77
N GLN A 139 -3.05 3.07 -10.05
CA GLN A 139 -3.04 1.91 -10.95
C GLN A 139 -1.62 1.44 -11.26
N ILE A 140 -0.66 2.35 -11.43
CA ILE A 140 0.74 1.99 -11.66
C ILE A 140 1.33 1.29 -10.44
N TYR A 141 1.14 1.82 -9.22
CA TYR A 141 1.55 1.15 -7.99
C TYR A 141 0.86 -0.22 -7.82
N LYS A 142 -0.40 -0.36 -8.24
CA LYS A 142 -1.10 -1.67 -8.27
C LYS A 142 -0.38 -2.67 -9.16
N GLN A 143 -0.04 -2.26 -10.38
CA GLN A 143 0.66 -3.12 -11.34
C GLN A 143 2.06 -3.46 -10.84
N ALA A 144 2.80 -2.47 -10.33
CA ALA A 144 4.11 -2.66 -9.75
C ALA A 144 4.08 -3.66 -8.58
N TYR A 145 3.09 -3.53 -7.69
CA TYR A 145 2.88 -4.48 -6.61
C TYR A 145 2.62 -5.90 -7.12
N GLU A 146 1.75 -6.09 -8.12
CA GLU A 146 1.51 -7.42 -8.67
C GLU A 146 2.75 -8.02 -9.35
N VAL A 147 3.61 -7.20 -9.98
CA VAL A 147 4.90 -7.65 -10.51
C VAL A 147 5.81 -8.13 -9.38
N VAL A 148 6.05 -7.31 -8.36
CA VAL A 148 6.90 -7.63 -7.20
C VAL A 148 6.37 -8.87 -6.48
N LYS A 149 5.07 -8.89 -6.20
CA LYS A 149 4.37 -10.00 -5.57
C LYS A 149 4.54 -11.30 -6.35
N ARG A 150 4.44 -11.29 -7.68
CA ARG A 150 4.63 -12.50 -8.51
C ARG A 150 6.07 -13.01 -8.50
N GLN A 151 7.06 -12.14 -8.32
CA GLN A 151 8.46 -12.56 -8.22
C GLN A 151 8.80 -13.13 -6.83
N PHE A 152 8.16 -12.62 -5.78
CA PHE A 152 8.53 -12.91 -4.38
C PHE A 152 7.48 -13.66 -3.56
N LEU A 153 6.32 -14.02 -4.13
CA LEU A 153 5.37 -14.92 -3.48
C LEU A 153 5.46 -16.33 -4.08
N ARG A 154 5.82 -17.26 -3.18
CA ARG A 154 5.55 -18.71 -3.12
C ARG A 154 5.21 -19.43 -4.44
N ASN A 155 6.06 -20.40 -4.78
CA ASN A 155 5.88 -21.43 -5.83
C ASN A 155 6.12 -21.01 -7.28
N ARG A 156 7.05 -20.08 -7.54
CA ARG A 156 7.67 -20.07 -8.87
C ARG A 156 8.71 -21.19 -8.94
N ILE A 157 8.27 -22.35 -9.43
CA ILE A 157 9.20 -23.31 -10.05
C ILE A 157 9.72 -22.59 -11.29
N LEU A 158 10.89 -21.96 -11.18
CA LEU A 158 11.67 -21.59 -12.35
C LEU A 158 12.15 -22.93 -12.95
N ALA A 159 11.36 -23.47 -13.88
CA ALA A 159 11.85 -24.48 -14.79
C ALA A 159 12.81 -23.75 -15.75
N GLU A 160 14.06 -24.19 -15.76
CA GLU A 160 15.00 -23.88 -16.85
C GLU A 160 14.47 -24.42 -18.17
#